data_AF-A0A165ULT8-F1
#
_entry.id   AF-A0A165ULT8-F1
#
_cell.length_a   1.000
_cell.length_b   1.000
_cell.length_c   1.000
_cell.angle_alpha   90.00
_cell.angle_beta   90.00
_cell.angle_gamma   90.00
#
_symmetry.space_group_name_H-M   'P 1'
#
loop_
_entity.id
_entity.type
_entity.pdbx_description
1 polymer ?
#
loop_
_entity_poly.entity_id
_entity_poly.type
_entity_poly.pdbx_seq_one_letter_code
_entity_poly.pdbx_strand_id
1 'polypeptide(L)'
;ELKLSTPKDYDGKREELRGFLLQVRLYLKANQEIYNTDDKQILFVLSHLKGGTAGPWAETYIYAHIQDNDLVFEMFNEFLTEFKEAFEEVNTAGEALNKLCTMKQAGKTADEFISEFKIHAAHSGITQDAALIDYFQEGLTMGLVSKIYNAEMMPTTIQGWYTAAVKHDLNYRR
;
A
#
# COMPACT_ATOMS: atom_id res chain seq x y z
N GLU A 1 22.50 -8.16 14.25
CA GLU A 1 21.34 -7.45 13.66
C GLU A 1 21.36 -5.99 14.09
N LEU A 2 21.03 -5.06 13.19
CA LEU A 2 20.73 -3.67 13.54
C LEU A 2 19.43 -3.66 14.35
N LYS A 3 19.42 -2.91 15.45
CA LYS A 3 18.24 -2.76 16.32
C LYS A 3 17.19 -1.83 15.68
N LEU A 4 16.54 -2.29 14.62
CA LEU A 4 15.25 -1.74 14.19
C LEU A 4 14.12 -2.42 14.97
N SER A 5 12.97 -1.77 15.03
CA SER A 5 11.75 -2.41 15.52
C SER A 5 11.45 -3.63 14.65
N THR A 6 11.47 -4.81 15.25
CA THR A 6 11.07 -6.06 14.63
C THR A 6 9.59 -5.95 14.21
N PRO A 7 9.19 -6.53 13.06
CA PRO A 7 7.79 -6.54 12.67
C PRO A 7 6.91 -7.13 13.76
N LYS A 8 5.70 -6.62 13.92
CA LYS A 8 4.72 -7.26 14.80
C LYS A 8 4.31 -8.62 14.21
N ASP A 9 3.99 -9.56 15.09
CA ASP A 9 3.37 -10.82 14.66
C ASP A 9 2.07 -10.54 13.91
N TYR A 10 1.86 -11.24 12.80
CA TYR A 10 0.69 -11.15 11.93
C TYR A 10 -0.22 -12.35 12.17
N ASP A 11 -1.49 -12.09 12.48
CA ASP A 11 -2.50 -13.11 12.81
C ASP A 11 -3.39 -13.50 11.63
N GLY A 12 -3.18 -12.91 10.45
CA GLY A 12 -3.98 -13.18 9.26
C GLY A 12 -5.07 -12.14 8.98
N LYS A 13 -5.18 -11.07 9.79
CA LYS A 13 -6.08 -9.95 9.51
C LYS A 13 -5.64 -9.15 8.29
N ARG A 14 -6.44 -9.22 7.24
CA ARG A 14 -6.26 -8.48 5.98
C ARG A 14 -5.87 -7.01 6.15
N GLU A 15 -6.50 -6.28 7.07
CA GLU A 15 -6.25 -4.85 7.27
C GLU A 15 -4.84 -4.55 7.81
N GLU A 16 -4.19 -5.54 8.41
CA GLU A 16 -2.84 -5.46 8.96
C GLU A 16 -1.77 -5.93 7.97
N LEU A 17 -2.14 -6.67 6.91
CA LEU A 17 -1.21 -7.32 5.97
C LEU A 17 -0.21 -6.33 5.35
N ARG A 18 -0.71 -5.18 4.86
CA ARG A 18 0.15 -4.16 4.25
C ARG A 18 1.15 -3.60 5.25
N GLY A 19 0.67 -3.30 6.46
CA GLY A 19 1.51 -2.75 7.53
C GLY A 19 2.62 -3.73 7.91
N PHE A 20 2.27 -5.01 8.03
CA PHE A 20 3.20 -6.10 8.28
C PHE A 20 4.25 -6.22 7.16
N LEU A 21 3.85 -6.31 5.89
CA LEU A 21 4.78 -6.42 4.75
C LEU A 21 5.75 -5.23 4.63
N LEU A 22 5.30 -4.02 4.96
CA LEU A 22 6.18 -2.85 5.00
C LEU A 22 7.23 -2.96 6.11
N GLN A 23 6.84 -3.42 7.30
CA GLN A 23 7.77 -3.65 8.41
C GLN A 23 8.80 -4.72 8.06
N VAL A 24 8.36 -5.84 7.46
CA VAL A 24 9.25 -6.91 6.96
C VAL A 24 10.27 -6.34 5.98
N ARG A 25 9.83 -5.61 4.94
CA ARG A 25 10.74 -5.03 3.93
C ARG A 25 11.78 -4.10 4.55
N LEU A 26 11.38 -3.24 5.47
CA LEU A 26 12.29 -2.34 6.17
C LEU A 26 13.31 -3.12 7.01
N TYR A 27 12.86 -4.14 7.75
CA TYR A 27 13.72 -4.96 8.58
C TYR A 27 14.75 -5.75 7.77
N LEU A 28 14.30 -6.43 6.71
CA LEU A 28 15.16 -7.19 5.81
C LEU A 28 16.17 -6.27 5.11
N LYS A 29 15.75 -5.08 4.66
CA LYS A 29 16.65 -4.13 4.02
C LYS A 29 17.77 -3.66 4.94
N ALA A 30 17.44 -3.38 6.21
CA ALA A 30 18.43 -2.94 7.18
C ALA A 30 19.37 -4.08 7.60
N ASN A 31 18.87 -5.31 7.66
CA ASN A 31 19.62 -6.49 8.05
C ASN A 31 20.04 -7.36 6.84
N GLN A 32 20.23 -6.74 5.67
CA GLN A 32 20.46 -7.45 4.41
C GLN A 32 21.69 -8.39 4.43
N GLU A 33 22.71 -8.07 5.24
CA GLU A 33 23.91 -8.92 5.39
C GLU A 33 23.61 -10.22 6.15
N ILE A 34 22.56 -10.22 6.98
CA ILE A 34 22.14 -11.37 7.80
C ILE A 34 21.10 -12.18 7.03
N TYR A 35 20.07 -11.52 6.51
CA TYR A 35 19.01 -12.11 5.68
C TYR A 35 19.37 -12.00 4.19
N ASN A 36 20.53 -12.54 3.85
CA ASN A 36 21.16 -12.42 2.53
C ASN A 36 20.76 -13.54 1.54
N THR A 37 19.86 -14.44 1.93
CA THR A 37 19.33 -15.51 1.07
C THR A 37 17.81 -15.53 1.13
N ASP A 38 17.17 -16.05 0.08
CA ASP A 38 15.72 -16.20 0.01
C ASP A 38 15.19 -17.01 1.20
N ASP A 39 15.78 -18.17 1.51
CA ASP A 39 15.38 -19.02 2.65
C ASP A 39 15.32 -18.25 3.97
N LYS A 40 16.33 -17.42 4.26
CA LYS A 40 16.37 -16.65 5.50
C LYS A 40 15.28 -15.60 5.54
N GLN A 41 14.96 -14.99 4.40
CA GLN A 41 13.88 -14.02 4.28
C GLN A 41 12.52 -14.69 4.44
N ILE A 42 12.31 -15.85 3.81
CA ILE A 42 11.08 -16.65 3.92
C ILE A 42 10.88 -17.11 5.37
N LEU A 43 11.89 -17.73 5.98
CA LEU A 43 11.87 -18.16 7.38
C LEU A 43 11.60 -17.00 8.34
N PHE A 44 12.17 -15.81 8.07
CA PHE A 44 11.90 -14.63 8.86
C PHE A 44 10.42 -14.25 8.82
N VAL A 45 9.81 -14.21 7.63
CA VAL A 45 8.38 -13.91 7.50
C VAL A 45 7.54 -14.97 8.20
N LEU A 46 7.77 -16.25 7.92
CA LEU A 46 7.04 -17.38 8.53
C LEU A 46 7.10 -17.34 10.06
N SER A 47 8.26 -16.98 10.64
CA SER A 47 8.42 -16.88 12.10
C SER A 47 7.57 -15.79 12.76
N HIS A 48 7.02 -14.86 11.99
CA HIS A 48 6.11 -13.80 12.46
C HIS A 48 4.64 -14.07 12.11
N LEU A 49 4.33 -15.17 11.41
CA LEU A 49 2.95 -15.57 11.13
C LEU A 49 2.42 -16.38 12.32
N LYS A 50 1.71 -15.74 13.25
CA LYS A 50 1.28 -16.36 14.51
C LYS A 50 -0.17 -16.03 14.84
N GLY A 51 -0.88 -17.02 15.34
CA GLY A 51 -2.29 -16.88 15.70
C GLY A 51 -3.19 -16.72 14.47
N GLY A 52 -4.49 -16.56 14.75
CA GLY A 52 -5.55 -16.44 13.74
C GLY A 52 -5.42 -17.45 12.60
N THR A 53 -5.55 -17.00 11.36
CA THR A 53 -5.40 -17.83 10.16
C THR A 53 -3.95 -17.89 9.65
N ALA A 54 -3.09 -16.96 10.08
CA ALA A 54 -1.69 -16.90 9.65
C ALA A 54 -0.85 -18.07 10.19
N GLY A 55 -1.02 -18.45 11.46
CA GLY A 55 -0.30 -19.58 12.06
C GLY A 55 -0.54 -20.90 11.31
N PRO A 56 -1.80 -21.35 11.18
CA PRO A 56 -2.12 -22.58 10.43
C PRO A 56 -1.66 -22.54 8.97
N TRP A 57 -1.71 -21.39 8.32
CA TRP A 57 -1.20 -21.23 6.95
C TRP A 57 0.32 -21.42 6.90
N ALA A 58 1.06 -20.81 7.84
CA ALA A 58 2.52 -20.95 7.92
C ALA A 58 2.92 -22.42 8.16
N GLU A 59 2.22 -23.12 9.06
CA GLU A 59 2.42 -24.56 9.27
C GLU A 59 2.18 -25.35 7.98
N THR A 60 1.06 -25.09 7.29
CA THR A 60 0.70 -25.76 6.03
C THR A 60 1.75 -25.51 4.95
N TYR A 61 2.18 -24.27 4.79
CA TYR A 61 3.22 -23.87 3.84
C TYR A 61 4.55 -24.58 4.14
N ILE A 62 4.96 -24.63 5.40
CA ILE A 62 6.18 -25.35 5.83
C ILE A 62 6.06 -26.84 5.47
N TYR A 63 4.93 -27.49 5.80
CA TYR A 63 4.72 -28.90 5.48
C TYR A 63 4.78 -29.21 3.99
N ALA A 64 4.30 -28.30 3.13
CA ALA A 64 4.36 -28.46 1.68
C ALA A 64 5.78 -28.36 1.10
N HIS A 65 6.69 -27.68 1.81
CA HIS A 65 8.07 -27.44 1.38
C HIS A 65 9.10 -28.36 2.04
N ILE A 66 8.66 -29.38 2.78
CA ILE A 66 9.54 -30.44 3.27
C ILE A 66 9.81 -31.43 2.13
N GLN A 67 11.07 -31.56 1.74
CA GLN A 67 11.54 -32.50 0.72
C GLN A 67 12.75 -33.26 1.24
N ASP A 68 12.73 -34.60 1.18
CA ASP A 68 13.84 -35.46 1.65
C ASP A 68 14.37 -35.11 3.06
N ASN A 69 13.46 -34.71 3.96
CA ASN A 69 13.76 -34.29 5.34
C ASN A 69 14.56 -32.98 5.46
N ASP A 70 14.53 -32.14 4.43
CA ASP A 70 15.02 -30.76 4.43
C ASP A 70 13.90 -29.78 4.05
N LEU A 71 14.08 -28.50 4.35
CA LEU A 71 13.19 -27.42 3.91
C LEU A 71 13.73 -26.79 2.63
N VAL A 72 13.01 -26.96 1.54
CA VAL A 72 13.38 -26.43 0.24
C VAL A 72 12.35 -25.40 -0.18
N PHE A 73 12.76 -24.13 -0.16
CA PHE A 73 11.91 -23.01 -0.57
C PHE A 73 12.20 -22.55 -1.99
N GLU A 74 11.22 -21.86 -2.55
CA GLU A 74 11.28 -21.11 -3.79
C GLU A 74 11.94 -19.73 -3.60
N MET A 75 11.96 -18.89 -4.63
CA MET A 75 12.51 -17.53 -4.50
C MET A 75 11.62 -16.67 -3.60
N PHE A 76 12.20 -15.70 -2.86
CA PHE A 76 11.43 -14.89 -1.92
C PHE A 76 10.27 -14.12 -2.58
N ASN A 77 10.40 -13.74 -3.85
CA ASN A 77 9.32 -13.08 -4.59
C ASN A 77 8.15 -14.02 -4.92
N GLU A 78 8.42 -15.30 -5.15
CA GLU A 78 7.39 -16.32 -5.41
C GLU A 78 6.63 -16.61 -4.12
N PHE A 79 7.35 -16.80 -3.00
CA PHE A 79 6.76 -16.85 -1.66
C PHE A 79 5.86 -15.65 -1.36
N LEU A 80 6.36 -14.43 -1.60
CA LEU A 80 5.57 -13.22 -1.36
C LEU A 80 4.32 -13.13 -2.24
N THR A 81 4.32 -13.78 -3.40
CA THR A 81 3.16 -13.84 -4.28
C THR A 81 2.12 -14.78 -3.69
N GLU A 82 2.50 -16.00 -3.34
CA GLU A 82 1.60 -16.97 -2.69
C GLU A 82 1.07 -16.45 -1.35
N PHE A 83 1.95 -15.87 -0.52
CA PHE A 83 1.57 -15.27 0.76
C PHE A 83 0.54 -14.15 0.57
N LYS A 84 0.72 -13.29 -0.43
CA LYS A 84 -0.29 -12.27 -0.73
C LYS A 84 -1.57 -12.90 -1.25
N GLU A 85 -1.51 -13.84 -2.17
CA GLU A 85 -2.72 -14.51 -2.68
C GLU A 85 -3.53 -15.19 -1.57
N ALA A 86 -2.87 -15.69 -0.52
CA ALA A 86 -3.53 -16.31 0.63
C ALA A 86 -4.22 -15.31 1.59
N PHE A 87 -3.73 -14.07 1.70
CA PHE A 87 -4.17 -13.09 2.70
C PHE A 87 -4.68 -11.76 2.15
N GLU A 88 -4.42 -11.47 0.89
CA GLU A 88 -4.90 -10.32 0.15
C GLU A 88 -6.22 -10.71 -0.55
N GLU A 89 -7.24 -9.85 -0.45
CA GLU A 89 -8.42 -10.06 -1.29
C GLU A 89 -8.06 -9.79 -2.76
N VAL A 90 -8.61 -10.60 -3.65
CA VAL A 90 -8.69 -10.40 -5.12
C VAL A 90 -9.28 -9.02 -5.50
N ASN A 91 -9.68 -8.19 -4.53
CA ASN A 91 -10.42 -6.95 -4.73
C ASN A 91 -9.79 -5.71 -4.05
N THR A 92 -8.58 -5.75 -3.48
CA THR A 92 -7.98 -4.55 -2.83
C THR A 92 -7.76 -3.39 -3.81
N ALA A 93 -7.30 -3.69 -5.03
CA ALA A 93 -7.18 -2.71 -6.11
C ALA A 93 -8.55 -2.21 -6.59
N GLY A 94 -9.56 -3.10 -6.65
CA GLY A 94 -10.93 -2.77 -7.04
C GLY A 94 -11.65 -1.90 -6.01
N GLU A 95 -11.46 -2.18 -4.72
CA GLU A 95 -11.98 -1.35 -3.62
C GLU A 95 -11.27 0.00 -3.55
N ALA A 96 -9.94 0.02 -3.71
CA ALA A 96 -9.19 1.27 -3.80
C ALA A 96 -9.61 2.11 -5.00
N LEU A 97 -9.84 1.48 -6.16
CA LEU A 97 -10.37 2.14 -7.34
C LEU A 97 -11.78 2.67 -7.10
N ASN A 98 -12.68 1.86 -6.55
CA ASN A 98 -14.04 2.30 -6.21
C ASN A 98 -13.98 3.48 -5.22
N LYS A 99 -13.05 3.44 -4.26
CA LYS A 99 -12.86 4.54 -3.33
C LYS A 99 -12.34 5.81 -4.01
N LEU A 100 -11.41 5.70 -4.96
CA LEU A 100 -10.97 6.83 -5.79
C LEU A 100 -12.13 7.43 -6.60
N CYS A 101 -13.00 6.62 -7.19
CA CYS A 101 -14.14 7.08 -7.96
C CYS A 101 -15.22 7.77 -7.09
N THR A 102 -15.38 7.32 -5.84
CA THR A 102 -16.50 7.74 -4.99
C THR A 102 -16.14 8.78 -3.94
N MET A 103 -14.86 8.94 -3.59
CA MET A 103 -14.43 9.86 -2.55
C MET A 103 -14.66 11.32 -2.95
N LYS A 104 -15.13 12.13 -1.99
CA LYS A 104 -15.38 13.57 -2.17
C LYS A 104 -14.66 14.35 -1.08
N GLN A 105 -14.22 15.56 -1.40
CA GLN A 105 -13.60 16.50 -0.46
C GLN A 105 -14.54 16.81 0.71
N ALA A 106 -15.85 16.90 0.47
CA ALA A 106 -16.91 16.88 1.51
C ALA A 106 -16.65 17.78 2.75
N GLY A 107 -16.13 18.99 2.55
CA GLY A 107 -15.83 19.95 3.62
C GLY A 107 -14.41 19.86 4.21
N LYS A 108 -13.67 18.77 3.94
CA LYS A 108 -12.24 18.64 4.28
C LYS A 108 -11.40 19.67 3.54
N THR A 109 -10.28 20.07 4.13
CA THR A 109 -9.28 20.86 3.42
C THR A 109 -8.77 20.10 2.20
N ALA A 110 -8.25 20.83 1.21
CA ALA A 110 -7.61 20.19 0.06
C ALA A 110 -6.46 19.28 0.50
N ASP A 111 -5.70 19.68 1.53
CA ASP A 111 -4.57 18.89 2.05
C ASP A 111 -5.03 17.55 2.65
N GLU A 112 -6.03 17.57 3.53
CA GLU A 112 -6.62 16.35 4.11
C GLU A 112 -7.16 15.41 3.03
N PHE A 113 -7.87 15.96 2.04
CA PHE A 113 -8.40 15.18 0.93
C PHE A 113 -7.27 14.58 0.08
N ILE A 114 -6.21 15.32 -0.19
CA ILE A 114 -5.03 14.84 -0.94
C ILE A 114 -4.33 13.71 -0.19
N SER A 115 -4.20 13.80 1.13
CA SER A 115 -3.60 12.73 1.95
C SER A 115 -4.37 11.43 1.81
N GLU A 116 -5.71 11.46 1.88
CA GLU A 116 -6.54 10.28 1.68
C GLU A 116 -6.48 9.77 0.24
N PHE A 117 -6.53 10.68 -0.75
CA PHE A 117 -6.48 10.33 -2.16
C PHE A 117 -5.19 9.59 -2.50
N LYS A 118 -4.04 10.06 -2.00
CA LYS A 118 -2.73 9.42 -2.22
C LYS A 118 -2.67 7.99 -1.69
N ILE A 119 -3.36 7.70 -0.59
CA ILE A 119 -3.43 6.34 -0.04
C ILE A 119 -4.13 5.43 -1.04
N HIS A 120 -5.32 5.81 -1.51
CA HIS A 120 -6.10 5.00 -2.44
C HIS A 120 -5.48 4.92 -3.84
N ALA A 121 -4.83 6.00 -4.32
CA ALA A 121 -4.07 5.99 -5.57
C ALA A 121 -2.91 4.99 -5.54
N ALA A 122 -2.17 4.95 -4.43
CA ALA A 122 -1.11 3.96 -4.26
C ALA A 122 -1.65 2.53 -4.16
N HIS A 123 -2.87 2.35 -3.63
CA HIS A 123 -3.52 1.04 -3.48
C HIS A 123 -4.19 0.53 -4.75
N SER A 124 -4.67 1.40 -5.63
CA SER A 124 -5.31 1.00 -6.89
C SER A 124 -4.32 0.55 -7.96
N GLY A 125 -3.03 0.89 -7.80
CA GLY A 125 -1.98 0.61 -8.78
C GLY A 125 -2.00 1.52 -10.01
N ILE A 126 -2.88 2.53 -10.05
CA ILE A 126 -2.92 3.51 -11.14
C ILE A 126 -1.68 4.41 -11.05
N THR A 127 -0.94 4.50 -12.16
CA THR A 127 0.28 5.30 -12.25
C THR A 127 0.17 6.41 -13.29
N GLN A 128 -0.87 6.39 -14.12
CA GLN A 128 -1.09 7.37 -15.18
C GLN A 128 -1.69 8.65 -14.60
N ASP A 129 -0.95 9.76 -14.74
CA ASP A 129 -1.36 11.09 -14.26
C ASP A 129 -2.75 11.48 -14.78
N ALA A 130 -3.06 11.25 -16.05
CA ALA A 130 -4.36 11.59 -16.63
C ALA A 130 -5.53 10.94 -15.87
N ALA A 131 -5.43 9.63 -15.59
CA ALA A 131 -6.47 8.90 -14.86
C ALA A 131 -6.60 9.39 -13.40
N LEU A 132 -5.46 9.63 -12.73
CA LEU A 132 -5.47 10.17 -11.37
C LEU A 132 -6.06 11.58 -11.32
N ILE A 133 -5.80 12.41 -12.33
CA ILE A 133 -6.35 13.75 -12.44
C ILE A 133 -7.87 13.69 -12.59
N ASP A 134 -8.40 12.81 -13.45
CA ASP A 134 -9.84 12.66 -13.65
C ASP A 134 -10.55 12.30 -12.33
N TYR A 135 -10.07 11.27 -11.61
CA TYR A 135 -10.64 10.89 -10.31
C TYR A 135 -10.50 12.00 -9.26
N PHE A 136 -9.35 12.68 -9.25
CA PHE A 136 -9.11 13.77 -8.31
C PHE A 136 -10.06 14.95 -8.54
N GLN A 137 -10.29 15.32 -9.81
CA GLN A 137 -11.22 16.37 -10.21
C GLN A 137 -12.66 16.04 -9.81
N GLU A 138 -13.10 14.80 -10.03
CA GLU A 138 -14.43 14.36 -9.62
C GLU A 138 -14.62 14.41 -8.10
N GLY A 139 -13.55 14.19 -7.34
CA GLY A 139 -13.55 14.21 -5.88
C GLY A 139 -13.50 15.61 -5.26
N LEU A 140 -12.89 16.58 -5.94
CA LEU A 140 -12.78 17.95 -5.44
C LEU A 140 -14.11 18.71 -5.46
N THR A 141 -14.20 19.76 -4.65
CA THR A 141 -15.32 20.70 -4.74
C THR A 141 -15.31 21.44 -6.08
N MET A 142 -16.47 21.58 -6.73
CA MET A 142 -16.60 22.23 -8.04
C MET A 142 -15.97 23.62 -8.10
N GLY A 143 -16.10 24.40 -7.02
CA GLY A 143 -15.51 25.74 -6.93
C GLY A 143 -13.98 25.72 -6.97
N LEU A 144 -13.35 24.70 -6.38
CA LEU A 144 -11.90 24.55 -6.41
C LEU A 144 -11.42 24.07 -7.78
N VAL A 145 -12.12 23.11 -8.39
CA VAL A 145 -11.85 22.63 -9.75
C VAL A 145 -11.90 23.81 -10.73
N SER A 146 -12.98 24.59 -10.73
CA SER A 146 -13.14 25.75 -11.61
C SER A 146 -12.02 26.78 -11.44
N LYS A 147 -11.55 27.03 -10.22
CA LYS A 147 -10.42 27.95 -9.98
C LYS A 147 -9.10 27.44 -10.58
N ILE A 148 -8.84 26.14 -10.50
CA ILE A 148 -7.64 25.53 -11.08
C ILE A 148 -7.72 25.58 -12.61
N TYR A 149 -8.89 25.30 -13.21
CA TYR A 149 -9.11 25.41 -14.65
C TYR A 149 -8.90 26.84 -15.18
N ASN A 150 -9.24 27.85 -14.39
CA ASN A 150 -9.09 29.27 -14.73
C ASN A 150 -7.70 29.85 -14.39
N ALA A 151 -6.76 29.05 -13.88
CA ALA A 151 -5.40 29.51 -13.62
C ALA A 151 -4.62 29.69 -14.94
N GLU A 152 -3.66 30.64 -14.97
CA GLU A 152 -2.84 30.93 -16.16
C GLU A 152 -2.08 29.70 -16.69
N MET A 153 -1.75 28.75 -15.82
CA MET A 153 -1.12 27.49 -16.18
C MET A 153 -1.92 26.33 -15.58
N MET A 154 -2.65 25.61 -16.44
CA MET A 154 -3.35 24.39 -16.05
C MET A 154 -2.33 23.27 -15.77
N PRO A 155 -2.39 22.62 -14.60
CA PRO A 155 -1.50 21.51 -14.32
C PRO A 155 -1.83 20.28 -15.19
N THR A 156 -0.79 19.62 -15.70
CA THR A 156 -0.90 18.38 -16.49
C THR A 156 -0.46 17.14 -15.71
N THR A 157 0.04 17.31 -14.49
CA THR A 157 0.50 16.24 -13.60
C THR A 157 -0.32 16.22 -12.33
N ILE A 158 -0.50 15.04 -11.72
CA ILE A 158 -1.27 14.93 -10.48
C ILE A 158 -0.65 15.76 -9.35
N GLN A 159 0.68 15.83 -9.32
CA GLN A 159 1.42 16.64 -8.35
C GLN A 159 1.18 18.15 -8.53
N GLY A 160 1.04 18.61 -9.79
CA GLY A 160 0.66 19.97 -10.10
C GLY A 160 -0.78 20.28 -9.64
N TRP A 161 -1.70 19.33 -9.83
CA TRP A 161 -3.07 19.44 -9.33
C TRP A 161 -3.14 19.52 -7.80
N TYR A 162 -2.37 18.71 -7.08
CA TYR A 162 -2.26 18.81 -5.62
C TYR A 162 -1.80 20.19 -5.16
N THR A 163 -0.74 20.71 -5.79
CA THR A 163 -0.17 22.01 -5.45
C THR A 163 -1.18 23.15 -5.69
N ALA A 164 -1.87 23.12 -6.83
CA ALA A 164 -2.89 24.10 -7.17
C ALA A 164 -4.10 24.05 -6.23
N ALA A 165 -4.58 22.84 -5.90
CA ALA A 165 -5.70 22.64 -4.99
C ALA A 165 -5.42 23.21 -3.59
N VAL A 166 -4.26 22.92 -3.00
CA VAL A 166 -3.86 23.48 -1.70
C VAL A 166 -3.77 25.01 -1.76
N LYS A 167 -3.13 25.56 -2.80
CA LYS A 167 -2.99 27.02 -2.98
C LYS A 167 -4.34 27.73 -3.04
N HIS A 168 -5.29 27.19 -3.81
CA HIS A 168 -6.60 27.83 -4.02
C HIS A 168 -7.58 27.59 -2.86
N ASP A 169 -7.48 26.47 -2.13
CA ASP A 169 -8.29 26.19 -0.94
C ASP A 169 -7.90 27.10 0.24
N LEU A 170 -6.59 27.30 0.47
CA LEU A 170 -6.08 28.24 1.49
C LEU A 170 -6.54 29.68 1.26
N ASN A 171 -6.63 30.10 -0.01
CA ASN A 171 -7.11 31.44 -0.38
C ASN A 171 -8.64 31.60 -0.26
N TYR A 172 -9.40 30.50 -0.15
CA TYR A 172 -10.85 30.52 -0.04
C TYR A 172 -11.35 30.45 1.41
N ARG A 173 -10.57 29.84 2.30
CA ARG A 173 -10.90 29.69 3.73
C ARG A 173 -10.45 30.86 4.62
N ARG A 174 -9.78 31.87 4.05
CA ARG A 174 -9.49 33.16 4.69
C ARG A 174 -10.65 34.13 4.46
#